data_AF-A0A197ZY84-F1
#
_entry.id   AF-A0A197ZY84-F1
#
_cell.length_a   1.000
_cell.length_b   1.000
_cell.length_c   1.000
_cell.angle_alpha   90.00
_cell.angle_beta   90.00
_cell.angle_gamma   90.00
#
_symmetry.space_group_name_H-M   'P 1'
#
loop_
_entity.id
_entity.type
_entity.pdbx_description
1 polymer ?
#
loop_
_entity_poly.entity_id
_entity_poly.type
_entity_poly.pdbx_seq_one_letter_code
_entity_poly.pdbx_strand_id
1 'polypeptide(L)'
;MSLSDRLNEDMKQAMKSQDKFKLSVIRMVRSTIKNSEIDLKRPLDDNEVLDVLTREIKQRKDSLQEFTKAGRDDLADNLSAELVILAEYMPQQLSEEEVKAIVQQTIQQIGASSKADMGKVMTALMPQVKGRADGKLINQLVQQLLG
;
A
#
# COMPACT_ATOMS: atom_id res chain seq x y z
N MET A 1 15.13 0.46 11.92
CA MET A 1 14.08 1.39 12.35
C MET A 1 12.78 0.87 11.77
N SER A 2 11.70 0.79 12.57
CA SER A 2 10.38 0.38 12.05
C SER A 2 9.78 1.44 11.14
N LEU A 3 8.76 1.09 10.36
CA LEU A 3 8.08 2.05 9.49
C LEU A 3 7.32 3.11 10.31
N SER A 4 6.75 2.70 11.45
CA SER A 4 6.12 3.59 12.43
C SER A 4 7.12 4.60 13.03
N ASP A 5 8.34 4.14 13.34
CA ASP A 5 9.41 5.02 13.84
C ASP A 5 9.85 6.01 12.76
N ARG A 6 10.04 5.54 11.51
CA ARG A 6 10.38 6.40 10.37
C ARG A 6 9.35 7.52 10.17
N LEU A 7 8.06 7.17 10.16
CA LEU A 7 6.97 8.15 10.06
C LEU A 7 7.01 9.18 11.21
N ASN A 8 7.36 8.75 12.42
CA ASN A 8 7.46 9.64 13.57
C ASN A 8 8.68 10.59 13.47
N GLU A 9 9.82 10.10 13.00
CA GLU A 9 11.01 10.92 12.77
C GLU A 9 10.76 11.95 11.66
N ASP A 10 10.20 11.53 10.53
CA ASP A 10 9.91 12.43 9.41
C ASP A 10 8.85 13.47 9.76
N MET A 11 7.87 13.12 10.62
CA MET A 11 6.95 14.11 11.18
C MET A 11 7.68 15.20 11.97
N LYS A 12 8.64 14.82 12.83
CA LYS A 12 9.44 15.78 13.60
C LYS A 12 10.31 16.63 12.68
N GLN A 13 10.88 16.05 11.63
CA GLN A 13 11.65 16.81 10.64
C GLN A 13 10.77 17.79 9.89
N ALA A 14 9.58 17.39 9.42
CA ALA A 14 8.63 18.29 8.77
C ALA A 14 8.18 19.44 9.68
N MET A 15 8.04 19.19 10.98
CA MET A 15 7.80 20.27 11.96
C MET A 15 8.97 21.25 12.03
N LYS A 16 10.21 20.75 12.06
CA LYS A 16 11.42 21.56 12.17
C LYS A 16 11.70 22.38 10.91
N SER A 17 11.47 21.79 9.73
CA SER A 17 11.63 22.46 8.43
C SER A 17 10.45 23.36 8.05
N GLN A 18 9.38 23.37 8.87
CA GLN A 18 8.13 24.07 8.60
C GLN A 18 7.45 23.63 7.29
N ASP A 19 7.71 22.40 6.84
CA ASP A 19 7.00 21.78 5.72
C ASP A 19 5.60 21.36 6.16
N LYS A 20 4.68 22.33 6.11
CA LYS A 20 3.29 22.17 6.57
C LYS A 20 2.54 21.08 5.80
N PHE A 21 2.85 20.91 4.51
CA PHE A 21 2.17 19.96 3.65
C PHE A 21 2.60 18.53 3.94
N LYS A 22 3.92 18.25 3.98
CA LYS A 22 4.43 16.94 4.39
C LYS A 22 3.99 16.58 5.80
N LEU A 23 3.99 17.56 6.70
CA LEU A 23 3.52 17.39 8.07
C LEU A 23 2.05 16.97 8.16
N SER A 24 1.14 17.59 7.37
CA SER A 24 -0.27 17.21 7.39
C SER A 24 -0.50 15.80 6.85
N VAL A 25 0.19 15.43 5.77
CA VAL A 25 0.08 14.08 5.17
C VAL A 25 0.55 13.01 6.15
N ILE A 26 1.74 13.18 6.75
CA ILE A 26 2.28 12.22 7.71
C ILE A 26 1.38 12.10 8.94
N ARG A 27 0.86 13.22 9.47
CA ARG A 27 -0.04 13.18 10.64
C ARG A 27 -1.32 12.41 10.35
N MET A 28 -1.92 12.59 9.17
CA MET A 28 -3.13 11.88 8.79
C MET A 28 -2.92 10.36 8.79
N VAL A 29 -1.88 9.89 8.11
CA VAL A 29 -1.56 8.45 8.07
C VAL A 29 -1.22 7.90 9.45
N ARG A 30 -0.44 8.63 10.25
CA ARG A 30 -0.14 8.21 11.64
C ARG A 30 -1.40 8.12 12.49
N SER A 31 -2.40 8.98 12.25
CA SER A 31 -3.70 8.87 12.90
C SER A 31 -4.44 7.61 12.48
N THR A 32 -4.45 7.25 11.19
CA THR A 32 -5.06 6.00 10.70
C THR A 32 -4.38 4.77 11.30
N ILE A 33 -3.04 4.77 11.38
CA ILE A 33 -2.28 3.72 12.07
C ILE A 33 -2.73 3.65 13.54
N LYS A 34 -2.76 4.80 14.23
CA LYS A 34 -3.12 4.82 15.65
C LYS A 34 -4.53 4.33 15.92
N ASN A 35 -5.49 4.70 15.08
CA ASN A 35 -6.86 4.19 15.17
C ASN A 35 -6.89 2.67 15.02
N SER A 36 -6.14 2.12 14.08
CA SER A 36 -6.04 0.67 13.88
C SER A 36 -5.41 -0.04 15.10
N GLU A 37 -4.39 0.56 15.73
CA GLU A 37 -3.81 0.04 16.98
C GLU A 37 -4.80 0.04 18.15
N ILE A 38 -5.62 1.09 18.24
CA ILE A 38 -6.67 1.22 19.27
C ILE A 38 -7.70 0.11 19.09
N ASP A 39 -8.17 -0.10 17.85
CA ASP A 39 -9.15 -1.13 17.52
C ASP A 39 -8.61 -2.54 17.84
N LEU A 40 -7.33 -2.80 17.53
CA LEU A 40 -6.67 -4.07 17.80
C LEU A 40 -6.15 -4.20 19.24
N LYS A 41 -6.16 -3.12 20.02
CA LYS A 41 -5.60 -3.03 21.38
C LYS A 41 -4.13 -3.45 21.47
N ARG A 42 -3.36 -3.24 20.39
CA ARG A 42 -1.91 -3.49 20.34
C ARG A 42 -1.25 -2.65 19.23
N PRO A 43 0.08 -2.44 19.28
CA PRO A 43 0.80 -1.84 18.17
C PRO A 43 0.68 -2.66 16.89
N LEU A 44 0.74 -1.98 15.75
CA LEU A 44 0.88 -2.62 14.44
C LEU A 44 2.34 -3.02 14.21
N ASP A 45 2.53 -4.16 13.57
CA ASP A 45 3.83 -4.48 12.98
C ASP A 45 4.03 -3.76 11.62
N ASP A 46 5.25 -3.80 11.08
CA ASP A 46 5.57 -3.11 9.82
C ASP A 46 4.72 -3.59 8.64
N ASN A 47 4.32 -4.86 8.63
CA ASN A 47 3.48 -5.43 7.57
C ASN A 47 2.06 -4.86 7.64
N GLU A 48 1.51 -4.70 8.84
CA GLU A 48 0.20 -4.09 9.07
C GLU A 48 0.23 -2.58 8.79
N VAL A 49 1.34 -1.89 9.08
CA VAL A 49 1.52 -0.48 8.71
C VAL A 49 1.54 -0.33 7.17
N LEU A 50 2.20 -1.23 6.45
CA LEU A 50 2.17 -1.26 4.99
C LEU A 50 0.75 -1.49 4.44
N ASP A 51 -0.06 -2.31 5.10
CA ASP A 51 -1.46 -2.52 4.71
C ASP A 51 -2.28 -1.23 4.87
N VAL A 52 -2.06 -0.47 5.96
CA VAL A 52 -2.68 0.84 6.17
C VAL A 52 -2.26 1.84 5.08
N LEU A 53 -0.96 1.95 4.79
CA LEU A 53 -0.43 2.84 3.74
C LEU A 53 -0.98 2.48 2.35
N THR A 54 -1.04 1.18 2.02
CA THR A 54 -1.60 0.70 0.76
C THR A 54 -3.06 1.14 0.60
N ARG A 55 -3.85 1.03 1.67
CA ARG A 55 -5.25 1.48 1.69
C ARG A 55 -5.37 3.00 1.52
N GLU A 56 -4.56 3.78 2.23
CA GLU A 56 -4.54 5.26 2.17
C GLU A 56 -4.15 5.76 0.77
N ILE A 57 -3.17 5.12 0.13
CA ILE A 57 -2.76 5.42 -1.25
C ILE A 57 -3.88 5.09 -2.23
N LYS A 58 -4.53 3.93 -2.07
CA LYS A 58 -5.65 3.54 -2.93
C LYS A 58 -6.79 4.54 -2.86
N GLN A 59 -7.23 4.93 -1.66
CA GLN A 59 -8.30 5.91 -1.48
C GLN A 59 -8.01 7.25 -2.14
N ARG A 60 -6.75 7.71 -2.08
CA ARG A 60 -6.29 8.92 -2.76
C ARG A 60 -6.26 8.77 -4.28
N LYS A 61 -5.83 7.62 -4.81
CA LYS A 61 -5.88 7.33 -6.25
C LYS A 61 -7.31 7.30 -6.79
N ASP A 62 -8.21 6.66 -6.04
CA ASP A 62 -9.64 6.61 -6.40
C ASP A 62 -10.23 8.03 -6.41
N SER A 63 -9.93 8.83 -5.38
CA SER A 63 -10.41 10.23 -5.30
C SER A 63 -9.78 11.15 -6.36
N LEU A 64 -8.49 10.93 -6.69
CA LEU A 64 -7.78 11.64 -7.75
C LEU A 64 -8.48 11.44 -9.09
N GLN A 65 -8.85 10.19 -9.39
CA GLN A 65 -9.56 9.87 -10.61
C GLN A 65 -10.92 10.57 -10.69
N GLU A 66 -11.66 10.60 -9.58
CA GLU A 66 -12.97 11.28 -9.53
C GLU A 66 -12.85 12.81 -9.65
N PHE A 67 -11.88 13.45 -9.00
CA PHE A 67 -11.65 14.89 -9.15
C PHE A 67 -11.18 15.28 -10.55
N THR A 68 -10.33 14.46 -11.16
CA THR A 68 -9.89 14.65 -12.55
C THR A 68 -11.08 14.59 -13.51
N LYS A 69 -11.96 13.60 -13.36
CA LYS A 69 -13.20 13.49 -14.16
C LYS A 69 -14.13 14.69 -13.96
N ALA A 70 -14.16 15.25 -12.76
CA ALA A 70 -14.99 16.40 -12.41
C ALA A 70 -14.38 17.76 -12.78
N GLY A 71 -13.18 17.80 -13.39
CA GLY A 71 -12.48 19.04 -13.73
C GLY A 71 -12.04 19.86 -12.52
N ARG A 72 -11.79 19.19 -11.38
CA ARG A 72 -11.32 19.79 -10.13
C ARG A 72 -9.81 19.62 -9.99
N ASP A 73 -9.08 20.26 -10.90
CA ASP A 73 -7.62 20.15 -11.02
C ASP A 73 -6.92 20.59 -9.73
N ASP A 74 -7.47 21.57 -9.00
CA ASP A 74 -6.98 22.02 -7.69
C ASP A 74 -6.91 20.88 -6.66
N LEU A 75 -7.93 20.03 -6.63
CA LEU A 75 -7.99 18.88 -5.72
C LEU A 75 -7.16 17.70 -6.24
N ALA A 76 -7.12 17.53 -7.57
CA ALA A 76 -6.31 16.49 -8.21
C ALA A 76 -4.81 16.72 -8.00
N ASP A 77 -4.34 17.96 -8.16
CA ASP A 77 -2.94 18.33 -7.93
C ASP A 77 -2.55 18.13 -6.47
N ASN A 78 -3.42 18.53 -5.53
CA ASN A 78 -3.19 18.30 -4.11
C ASN A 78 -3.05 16.81 -3.79
N LEU A 79 -3.98 15.96 -4.25
CA LEU A 79 -3.91 14.51 -4.04
C LEU A 79 -2.67 13.88 -4.69
N SER A 80 -2.28 14.35 -5.86
CA SER A 80 -1.07 13.90 -6.55
C SER A 80 0.17 14.19 -5.71
N ALA A 81 0.25 15.38 -5.11
CA ALA A 81 1.35 15.74 -4.20
C ALA A 81 1.34 14.90 -2.92
N GLU A 82 0.17 14.59 -2.35
CA GLU A 82 0.07 13.68 -1.19
C GLU A 82 0.58 12.27 -1.53
N LEU A 83 0.23 11.76 -2.71
CA LEU A 83 0.65 10.44 -3.20
C LEU A 83 2.17 10.33 -3.36
N VAL A 84 2.84 11.40 -3.80
CA VAL A 84 4.31 11.44 -3.90
C VAL A 84 4.94 11.26 -2.51
N ILE A 85 4.43 11.94 -1.49
CA ILE A 85 4.94 11.81 -0.10
C ILE A 85 4.70 10.39 0.41
N LEU A 86 3.50 9.84 0.22
CA LEU A 86 3.19 8.48 0.70
C LEU A 86 4.01 7.40 0.01
N ALA A 87 4.37 7.59 -1.26
CA ALA A 87 5.21 6.66 -2.00
C ALA A 87 6.62 6.52 -1.39
N GLU A 88 7.14 7.52 -0.68
CA GLU A 88 8.43 7.43 0.02
C GLU A 88 8.44 6.35 1.13
N TYR A 89 7.26 5.98 1.65
CA TYR A 89 7.07 5.00 2.71
C TYR A 89 6.72 3.61 2.19
N MET A 90 6.57 3.46 0.87
CA MET A 90 6.22 2.20 0.25
C MET A 90 7.47 1.52 -0.33
N PRO A 91 7.53 0.18 -0.32
CA PRO A 91 8.46 -0.55 -1.16
C PRO A 91 8.22 -0.23 -2.63
N GLN A 92 9.22 -0.50 -3.47
CA GLN A 92 9.11 -0.31 -4.92
C GLN A 92 7.87 -1.06 -5.44
N GLN A 93 6.95 -0.29 -6.02
CA GLN A 93 5.71 -0.80 -6.60
C GLN A 93 6.04 -1.62 -7.85
N LEU A 94 5.37 -2.75 -7.98
CA LEU A 94 5.41 -3.63 -9.12
C LEU A 94 4.30 -3.23 -10.10
N SER A 95 4.63 -3.28 -11.38
CA SER A 95 3.65 -3.23 -12.46
C SER A 95 2.77 -4.49 -12.46
N GLU A 96 1.60 -4.41 -13.10
CA GLU A 96 0.72 -5.57 -13.26
C GLU A 96 1.42 -6.76 -13.94
N GLU A 97 2.27 -6.49 -14.93
CA GLU A 97 3.04 -7.52 -15.63
C GLU A 97 4.06 -8.21 -14.71
N GLU A 98 4.77 -7.43 -13.88
CA GLU A 98 5.71 -7.98 -12.89
C GLU A 98 4.97 -8.81 -11.83
N VAL A 99 3.83 -8.34 -11.33
CA VAL A 99 3.01 -9.11 -10.38
C VAL A 99 2.57 -10.41 -11.02
N LYS A 100 2.07 -10.37 -12.26
CA LYS A 100 1.63 -11.55 -13.00
C LYS A 100 2.77 -12.56 -13.19
N ALA A 101 3.97 -12.10 -13.55
CA ALA A 101 5.15 -12.95 -13.69
C ALA A 101 5.51 -13.66 -12.37
N ILE A 102 5.52 -12.91 -11.25
CA ILE A 102 5.81 -13.47 -9.92
C ILE A 102 4.74 -14.51 -9.52
N VAL A 103 3.46 -14.24 -9.81
CA VAL A 103 2.37 -15.18 -9.55
C VAL A 103 2.57 -16.48 -10.36
N GLN A 104 2.83 -16.39 -11.66
CA GLN A 104 3.07 -17.55 -12.52
C GLN A 104 4.25 -18.39 -12.03
N GLN A 105 5.36 -17.72 -11.70
CA GLN A 105 6.54 -18.38 -11.15
C GLN A 105 6.22 -19.09 -9.84
N THR A 106 5.48 -18.44 -8.94
CA THR A 106 5.11 -19.03 -7.64
C THR A 106 4.22 -20.26 -7.82
N ILE A 107 3.22 -20.20 -8.71
CA ILE A 107 2.35 -21.34 -9.04
C ILE A 107 3.16 -22.52 -9.57
N GLN A 108 4.09 -22.26 -10.49
CA GLN A 108 4.95 -23.28 -11.07
C GLN A 108 5.88 -23.92 -10.02
N GLN A 109 6.51 -23.11 -9.16
CA GLN A 109 7.44 -23.58 -8.14
C GLN A 109 6.79 -24.50 -7.11
N ILE A 110 5.55 -24.22 -6.73
CA ILE A 110 4.85 -25.04 -5.73
C ILE A 110 3.96 -26.12 -6.35
N GLY A 111 3.92 -26.21 -7.68
CA GLY A 111 3.11 -27.19 -8.42
C GLY A 111 1.60 -27.01 -8.20
N ALA A 112 1.13 -25.79 -7.97
CA ALA A 112 -0.29 -25.51 -7.80
C ALA A 112 -1.03 -25.62 -9.14
N SER A 113 -2.19 -26.26 -9.15
CA SER A 113 -2.91 -26.53 -10.40
C SER A 113 -4.41 -26.22 -10.35
N SER A 114 -4.92 -25.76 -9.21
CA SER A 114 -6.35 -25.45 -9.05
C SER A 114 -6.60 -24.37 -8.00
N LYS A 115 -7.81 -23.81 -7.99
CA LYS A 115 -8.29 -22.94 -6.91
C LYS A 115 -8.19 -23.54 -5.50
N ALA A 116 -8.14 -24.87 -5.36
CA ALA A 116 -7.92 -25.51 -4.06
C ALA A 116 -6.54 -25.18 -3.47
N ASP A 117 -5.55 -24.87 -4.32
CA ASP A 117 -4.20 -24.50 -3.91
C ASP A 117 -4.02 -23.00 -3.65
N MET A 118 -5.08 -22.20 -3.77
CA MET A 118 -5.05 -20.74 -3.57
C MET A 118 -4.36 -20.35 -2.26
N GLY A 119 -4.69 -21.00 -1.14
CA GLY A 119 -4.08 -20.70 0.15
C GLY A 119 -2.57 -20.94 0.17
N LYS A 120 -2.09 -22.00 -0.50
CA LYS A 120 -0.66 -22.30 -0.63
C LYS A 120 0.05 -21.27 -1.50
N VAL A 121 -0.54 -20.92 -2.64
CA VAL A 121 0.00 -19.88 -3.53
C VAL A 121 0.09 -18.56 -2.79
N MET A 122 -0.97 -18.11 -2.12
CA MET A 122 -0.96 -16.87 -1.36
C MET A 122 0.11 -16.87 -0.26
N THR A 123 0.30 -17.99 0.45
CA THR A 123 1.33 -18.10 1.50
C THR A 123 2.74 -17.92 0.94
N ALA A 124 3.04 -18.51 -0.22
CA ALA A 124 4.35 -18.38 -0.87
C ALA A 124 4.55 -17.04 -1.60
N LEU A 125 3.46 -16.44 -2.09
CA LEU A 125 3.48 -15.24 -2.90
C LEU A 125 3.59 -13.96 -2.06
N MET A 126 2.82 -13.87 -0.95
CA MET A 126 2.70 -12.63 -0.18
C MET A 126 4.03 -12.02 0.27
N PRO A 127 5.04 -12.79 0.75
CA PRO A 127 6.35 -12.23 1.08
C PRO A 127 7.05 -11.50 -0.07
N GLN A 128 6.73 -11.84 -1.32
CA GLN A 128 7.36 -11.27 -2.52
C GLN A 128 6.66 -10.00 -3.02
N VAL A 129 5.36 -9.85 -2.71
CA VAL A 129 4.49 -8.81 -3.30
C VAL A 129 3.80 -7.89 -2.28
N LYS A 130 3.86 -8.21 -0.97
CA LYS A 130 3.21 -7.41 0.07
C LYS A 130 3.74 -5.97 0.08
N GLY A 131 2.81 -5.02 0.08
CA GLY A 131 3.13 -3.58 -0.01
C GLY A 131 3.72 -3.14 -1.35
N ARG A 132 3.95 -4.05 -2.30
CA ARG A 132 4.49 -3.77 -3.64
C ARG A 132 3.42 -3.78 -4.73
N ALA A 133 2.23 -4.30 -4.45
CA ALA A 133 1.11 -4.30 -5.35
C ALA A 133 -0.22 -4.27 -4.59
N ASP A 134 -1.30 -3.87 -5.27
CA ASP A 134 -2.64 -3.89 -4.70
C ASP A 134 -3.11 -5.33 -4.42
N GLY A 135 -3.61 -5.57 -3.20
CA GLY A 135 -4.05 -6.90 -2.79
C GLY A 135 -5.20 -7.47 -3.63
N LYS A 136 -6.08 -6.61 -4.19
CA LYS A 136 -7.15 -7.08 -5.09
C LYS A 136 -6.55 -7.53 -6.43
N LEU A 137 -5.58 -6.79 -6.97
CA LEU A 137 -4.87 -7.19 -8.19
C LEU A 137 -4.16 -8.53 -8.00
N ILE A 138 -3.43 -8.70 -6.90
CA ILE A 138 -2.76 -9.96 -6.56
C ILE A 138 -3.79 -11.11 -6.53
N ASN A 139 -4.89 -10.93 -5.80
CA ASN A 139 -5.91 -11.97 -5.66
C ASN A 139 -6.57 -12.31 -7.00
N GLN A 140 -6.89 -11.30 -7.82
CA GLN A 140 -7.46 -11.47 -9.16
C GLN A 140 -6.52 -12.26 -10.08
N LEU A 141 -5.24 -11.90 -10.13
CA LEU A 141 -4.27 -12.60 -10.98
C LEU A 141 -4.07 -14.06 -10.56
N VAL A 142 -4.01 -14.33 -9.26
CA VAL A 142 -3.91 -15.71 -8.75
C VAL A 142 -5.16 -16.51 -9.12
N GLN A 143 -6.35 -15.94 -8.95
CA GLN A 143 -7.60 -16.61 -9.34
C GLN A 143 -7.66 -16.91 -10.84
N GLN A 144 -7.26 -15.94 -11.67
CA GLN A 144 -7.24 -16.10 -13.12
C GLN A 144 -6.25 -17.18 -13.58
N LEU A 145 -5.08 -17.29 -12.94
CA LEU A 145 -4.04 -18.23 -13.33
C LEU A 145 -4.24 -19.66 -12.82
N LEU A 146 -5.03 -19.84 -11.74
CA LEU A 146 -5.35 -21.16 -11.18
C LEU A 146 -6.62 -21.81 -11.75
N GLY A 147 -7.40 -21.11 -12.57
CA GLY A 147 -8.62 -21.63 -13.20
C GLY A 147 -9.87 -21.52 -12.35
#